data_AF-Q6B7H3-F1
#
_entry.id   AF-Q6B7H3-F1
#
_cell.length_a   1.000
_cell.length_b   1.000
_cell.length_c   1.000
_cell.angle_alpha   90.00
_cell.angle_beta   90.00
_cell.angle_gamma   90.00
#
_symmetry.space_group_name_H-M   'P 1'
#
loop_
_entity.id
_entity.type
_entity.pdbx_description
1 polymer ?
#
loop_
_entity_poly.entity_id
_entity_poly.type
_entity_poly.pdbx_seq_one_letter_code
_entity_poly.pdbx_strand_id
1 'polypeptide(L)'
;PWVKSSLAPGSKVVTDYLRNAGLQTYLDQLGFNLVGYGCTTCIGNSGPLPDDISHCVAEHDLVVSSVLSGNRNFEGRVHPQVRANWLDSPPLVVAYALCGTTCSDLSREPIGQDKEGNDVYLKDIWPSNEEIAAEVAKVSGT
;
A
#
# COMPACT_ATOMS: atom_id res chain seq x y z
N PRO A 1 -9.49 0.36 -10.05
CA PRO A 1 -8.38 -0.43 -9.42
C PRO A 1 -8.93 -1.61 -8.62
N TRP A 2 -8.41 -2.82 -8.84
CA TRP A 2 -8.83 -4.05 -8.16
C TRP A 2 -8.08 -4.32 -6.85
N VAL A 3 -6.97 -3.61 -6.60
CA VAL A 3 -6.16 -3.76 -5.39
C VAL A 3 -6.94 -3.24 -4.18
N LYS A 4 -7.00 -4.04 -3.11
CA LYS A 4 -7.56 -3.63 -1.82
C LYS A 4 -6.47 -2.99 -0.95
N SER A 5 -6.43 -1.67 -0.97
CA SER A 5 -5.53 -0.83 -0.15
C SER A 5 -6.19 -0.42 1.17
N SER A 6 -5.38 -0.14 2.20
CA SER A 6 -5.86 0.35 3.48
C SER A 6 -4.75 1.07 4.25
N LEU A 7 -5.10 2.12 4.98
CA LEU A 7 -4.20 2.78 5.93
C LEU A 7 -4.73 2.59 7.37
N ALA A 8 -3.93 1.93 8.20
CA ALA A 8 -4.27 1.67 9.61
C ALA A 8 -3.14 2.11 10.55
N PRO A 9 -3.10 3.39 10.93
CA PRO A 9 -2.05 3.90 11.79
C PRO A 9 -2.15 3.38 13.23
N GLY A 10 -1.02 3.39 13.94
CA GLY A 10 -0.98 3.08 15.37
C GLY A 10 -1.59 4.18 16.26
N SER A 11 -1.67 5.42 15.77
CA SER A 11 -2.19 6.57 16.53
C SER A 11 -2.74 7.66 15.61
N LYS A 12 -3.52 8.59 16.18
CA LYS A 12 -4.06 9.77 15.47
C LYS A 12 -2.97 10.74 15.00
N VAL A 13 -1.83 10.77 15.69
CA VAL A 13 -0.68 11.62 15.34
C VAL A 13 -0.25 11.40 13.89
N VAL A 14 -0.32 10.15 13.42
CA VAL A 14 0.01 9.80 12.03
C VAL A 14 -0.90 10.49 11.02
N THR A 15 -2.22 10.36 11.20
CA THR A 15 -3.17 11.03 10.30
C THR A 15 -3.09 12.54 10.39
N ASP A 16 -2.75 13.09 11.56
CA ASP A 16 -2.62 14.52 11.76
C ASP A 16 -1.44 15.07 10.96
N TYR A 17 -0.25 14.46 11.06
CA TYR A 17 0.89 14.92 10.26
C TYR A 17 0.69 14.67 8.75
N LEU A 18 0.04 13.57 8.35
CA LEU A 18 -0.23 13.30 6.93
C LEU A 18 -1.21 14.32 6.33
N ARG A 19 -2.19 14.80 7.12
CA ARG A 19 -3.10 15.88 6.71
C ARG A 19 -2.40 17.22 6.68
N ASN A 20 -1.60 17.55 7.70
CA ASN A 20 -0.86 18.80 7.76
C ASN A 20 0.16 18.93 6.60
N ALA A 21 0.77 17.82 6.20
CA ALA A 21 1.65 17.75 5.02
C ALA A 21 0.88 17.70 3.68
N GLY A 22 -0.46 17.64 3.68
CA GLY A 22 -1.28 17.52 2.47
C GLY A 22 -1.22 16.14 1.79
N LEU A 23 -0.53 15.16 2.37
CA LEU A 23 -0.31 13.83 1.80
C LEU A 23 -1.55 12.92 1.89
N GLN A 24 -2.37 13.09 2.93
CA GLN A 24 -3.56 12.25 3.13
C GLN A 24 -4.51 12.30 1.92
N THR A 25 -4.66 13.45 1.28
CA THR A 25 -5.53 13.60 0.09
C THR A 25 -5.09 12.69 -1.05
N TYR A 26 -3.79 12.57 -1.30
CA TYR A 26 -3.26 11.70 -2.36
C TYR A 26 -3.33 10.23 -1.96
N LEU A 27 -3.06 9.90 -0.70
CA LEU A 27 -3.25 8.55 -0.18
C LEU A 27 -4.71 8.10 -0.34
N ASP A 28 -5.67 8.98 -0.05
CA ASP A 28 -7.10 8.70 -0.23
C ASP A 28 -7.48 8.45 -1.69
N GLN A 29 -6.92 9.22 -2.64
CA GLN A 29 -7.11 9.00 -4.08
C GLN A 29 -6.55 7.66 -4.56
N LEU A 30 -5.44 7.21 -3.95
CA LEU A 30 -4.84 5.91 -4.19
C LEU A 30 -5.56 4.76 -3.45
N GLY A 31 -6.61 5.06 -2.68
CA GLY A 31 -7.39 4.07 -1.91
C GLY A 31 -6.79 3.70 -0.56
N PHE A 32 -5.73 4.37 -0.10
CA PHE A 32 -5.16 4.23 1.25
C PHE A 32 -5.96 5.05 2.27
N ASN A 33 -7.27 4.81 2.31
CA ASN A 33 -8.14 5.48 3.25
C ASN A 33 -7.88 5.00 4.67
N LEU A 34 -8.10 5.88 5.65
CA LEU A 34 -8.06 5.52 7.07
C LEU A 34 -9.16 4.50 7.37
N VAL A 35 -8.77 3.25 7.65
CA VAL A 35 -9.72 2.17 8.01
C VAL A 35 -9.88 1.97 9.51
N GLY A 36 -8.97 2.57 10.31
CA GLY A 36 -9.02 2.51 11.76
C GLY A 36 -7.65 2.72 12.40
N TYR A 37 -7.64 2.83 13.73
CA TYR A 37 -6.40 2.90 14.51
C TYR A 37 -6.18 1.58 15.25
N GLY A 38 -5.02 0.97 15.05
CA GLY A 38 -4.65 -0.30 15.67
C GLY A 38 -4.23 -1.37 14.66
N CYS A 39 -4.21 -2.62 15.12
CA CYS A 39 -3.47 -3.68 14.43
C CYS A 39 -4.07 -4.13 13.07
N THR A 40 -5.40 -4.09 12.88
CA THR A 40 -6.11 -4.38 11.62
C THR A 40 -5.51 -5.55 10.80
N THR A 41 -5.09 -5.32 9.55
CA THR A 41 -4.48 -6.27 8.62
C THR A 41 -3.25 -6.98 9.21
N CYS A 42 -2.45 -6.29 10.04
CA CYS A 42 -1.27 -6.90 10.68
C CYS A 42 -1.65 -8.09 11.57
N ILE A 43 -2.89 -8.09 12.10
CA ILE A 43 -3.43 -9.22 12.85
C ILE A 43 -4.50 -10.03 12.12
N GLY A 44 -4.54 -9.97 10.79
CA GLY A 44 -5.51 -10.73 9.99
C GLY A 44 -6.92 -10.16 9.98
N ASN A 45 -7.16 -9.02 10.64
CA ASN A 45 -8.41 -8.28 10.56
C ASN A 45 -8.39 -7.40 9.30
N SER A 46 -8.17 -8.01 8.14
CA SER A 46 -8.11 -7.36 6.84
C SER A 46 -9.50 -7.16 6.23
N GLY A 47 -10.52 -7.90 6.69
CA GLY A 47 -11.87 -7.89 6.13
C GLY A 47 -11.96 -8.57 4.76
N PRO A 48 -13.17 -8.72 4.19
CA PRO A 48 -13.36 -9.49 2.96
C PRO A 48 -12.76 -8.80 1.72
N LEU A 49 -12.27 -9.59 0.75
CA LEU A 49 -12.02 -9.09 -0.60
C LEU A 49 -13.36 -8.74 -1.28
N PRO A 50 -13.38 -7.84 -2.28
CA PRO A 50 -14.55 -7.64 -3.12
C PRO A 50 -15.04 -8.96 -3.72
N ASP A 51 -16.36 -9.17 -3.77
CA ASP A 51 -16.97 -10.46 -4.12
C ASP A 51 -16.48 -10.99 -5.48
N ASP A 52 -16.41 -10.13 -6.50
CA ASP A 52 -15.93 -10.52 -7.84
C ASP A 52 -14.47 -11.01 -7.82
N ILE A 53 -13.63 -10.41 -6.99
CA ILE A 53 -12.22 -10.83 -6.82
C ILE A 53 -12.16 -12.13 -6.03
N SER A 54 -12.91 -12.22 -4.93
CA SER A 54 -13.00 -13.43 -4.10
C SER A 54 -13.43 -14.65 -4.91
N HIS A 55 -14.47 -14.50 -5.73
CA HIS A 55 -14.95 -15.56 -6.62
C HIS A 55 -13.91 -15.93 -7.66
N CYS A 56 -13.29 -14.96 -8.35
CA CYS A 56 -12.25 -15.21 -9.33
C CYS A 56 -11.05 -15.99 -8.75
N VAL A 57 -10.60 -15.63 -7.54
CA VAL A 57 -9.51 -16.35 -6.86
C VAL A 57 -9.89 -17.80 -6.58
N ALA A 58 -11.12 -18.05 -6.12
CA ALA A 58 -11.59 -19.38 -5.79
C ALA A 58 -11.86 -20.25 -7.04
N GLU A 59 -12.50 -19.68 -8.06
CA GLU A 59 -12.88 -20.37 -9.29
C GLU A 59 -11.64 -20.83 -10.09
N HIS A 60 -10.60 -20.01 -10.10
CA HIS A 60 -9.39 -20.26 -10.89
C HIS A 60 -8.19 -20.75 -10.07
N ASP A 61 -8.37 -21.05 -8.78
CA ASP A 61 -7.30 -21.46 -7.84
C ASP A 61 -6.05 -20.55 -7.93
N LEU A 62 -6.27 -19.23 -7.94
CA LEU A 62 -5.18 -18.28 -8.15
C LEU A 62 -4.30 -18.17 -6.89
N VAL A 63 -2.99 -18.04 -7.09
CA VAL A 63 -2.08 -17.61 -6.03
C VAL A 63 -2.06 -16.09 -6.04
N VAL A 64 -2.83 -15.47 -5.14
CA VAL A 64 -2.80 -14.02 -4.94
C VAL A 64 -1.85 -13.63 -3.81
N SER A 65 -1.34 -12.41 -3.91
CA SER A 65 -0.35 -11.85 -3.00
C SER A 65 -0.90 -10.69 -2.17
N SER A 66 -0.39 -10.53 -0.95
CA SER A 66 -0.46 -9.28 -0.20
C SER A 66 0.94 -8.69 0.04
N VAL A 67 0.99 -7.36 0.18
CA VAL A 67 2.17 -6.64 0.63
C VAL A 67 1.74 -5.78 1.81
N LEU A 68 2.45 -5.85 2.94
CA LEU A 68 2.09 -5.12 4.15
C LEU A 68 3.31 -4.58 4.90
N SER A 69 3.18 -3.39 5.46
CA SER A 69 4.18 -2.79 6.36
C SER A 69 4.00 -3.25 7.81
N GLY A 70 3.81 -4.57 7.97
CA GLY A 70 3.64 -5.25 9.26
C GLY A 70 4.92 -5.98 9.69
N ASN A 71 4.77 -7.03 10.51
CA ASN A 71 5.90 -7.81 11.03
C ASN A 71 5.78 -9.33 10.88
N ARG A 72 4.64 -9.85 10.37
CA ARG A 72 4.39 -11.28 10.19
C ARG A 72 3.61 -11.51 8.90
N ASN A 73 3.95 -12.56 8.17
CA ASN A 73 3.43 -12.85 6.82
C ASN A 73 3.18 -14.36 6.57
N PHE A 74 2.92 -15.14 7.61
CA PHE A 74 2.60 -16.56 7.45
C PHE A 74 1.29 -16.74 6.65
N GLU A 75 1.17 -17.84 5.91
CA GLU A 75 -0.04 -18.18 5.16
C GLU A 75 -1.28 -18.21 6.08
N GLY A 76 -2.41 -17.68 5.59
CA GLY A 76 -3.65 -17.55 6.35
C GLY A 76 -3.63 -16.49 7.46
N ARG A 77 -2.48 -15.86 7.77
CA ARG A 77 -2.39 -14.82 8.81
C ARG A 77 -3.03 -13.51 8.38
N VAL A 78 -2.80 -13.09 7.14
CA VAL A 78 -3.17 -11.76 6.63
C VAL A 78 -4.61 -11.76 6.10
N HIS A 79 -4.94 -12.74 5.26
CA HIS A 79 -6.28 -12.96 4.71
C HIS A 79 -6.42 -14.44 4.31
N PRO A 80 -7.59 -15.09 4.52
CA PRO A 80 -7.77 -16.53 4.27
C PRO A 80 -7.55 -16.95 2.81
N GLN A 81 -7.87 -16.06 1.86
CA GLN A 81 -7.70 -16.33 0.41
C GLN A 81 -6.33 -15.92 -0.13
N VAL A 82 -5.40 -15.44 0.71
CA VAL A 82 -4.08 -14.96 0.28
C VAL A 82 -2.99 -15.92 0.74
N ARG A 83 -2.32 -16.55 -0.23
CA ARG A 83 -1.26 -17.54 0.00
C ARG A 83 0.14 -16.93 0.05
N ALA A 84 0.41 -15.89 -0.74
CA ALA A 84 1.69 -15.20 -0.76
C ALA A 84 1.61 -13.87 0.01
N ASN A 85 2.50 -13.62 0.97
CA ASN A 85 2.47 -12.40 1.77
C ASN A 85 3.88 -11.83 1.94
N TRP A 86 4.06 -10.54 1.64
CA TRP A 86 5.36 -9.87 1.65
C TRP A 86 5.41 -8.74 2.67
N LEU A 87 6.44 -8.73 3.51
CA LEU A 87 6.70 -7.61 4.41
C LEU A 87 7.57 -6.59 3.70
N ASP A 88 7.10 -5.34 3.65
CA ASP A 88 7.86 -4.27 3.00
C ASP A 88 7.64 -2.92 3.68
N SER A 89 8.47 -1.94 3.36
CA SER A 89 8.34 -0.56 3.82
C SER A 89 7.01 0.09 3.33
N PRO A 90 6.45 1.06 4.08
CA PRO A 90 5.22 1.73 3.65
C PRO A 90 5.24 2.30 2.23
N PRO A 91 6.33 2.94 1.75
CA PRO A 91 6.37 3.42 0.37
C PRO A 91 6.38 2.29 -0.68
N LEU A 92 7.01 1.15 -0.40
CA LEU A 92 6.99 0.00 -1.30
C LEU A 92 5.62 -0.69 -1.34
N VAL A 93 4.88 -0.70 -0.22
CA VAL A 93 3.46 -1.12 -0.22
C VAL A 93 2.65 -0.29 -1.21
N VAL A 94 2.86 1.04 -1.25
CA VAL A 94 2.21 1.93 -2.21
C VAL A 94 2.66 1.62 -3.64
N ALA A 95 3.96 1.42 -3.88
CA ALA A 95 4.48 1.08 -5.21
C ALA A 95 3.90 -0.22 -5.77
N TYR A 96 3.83 -1.29 -4.97
CA TYR A 96 3.20 -2.54 -5.39
C TYR A 96 1.69 -2.40 -5.58
N ALA A 97 1.02 -1.55 -4.80
CA ALA A 97 -0.40 -1.27 -5.02
C ALA A 97 -0.66 -0.54 -6.35
N LEU A 98 0.24 0.35 -6.76
CA LEU A 98 0.19 1.01 -8.07
C LEU A 98 0.46 0.03 -9.22
N CYS A 99 1.48 -0.82 -9.07
CA CYS A 99 1.85 -1.83 -10.06
C CYS A 99 0.78 -2.93 -10.20
N GLY A 100 0.09 -3.27 -9.10
CA GLY A 100 -1.00 -4.25 -9.08
C GLY A 100 -0.54 -5.71 -9.12
N THR A 101 0.76 -5.97 -9.07
CA THR A 101 1.37 -7.30 -9.06
C THR A 101 2.69 -7.29 -8.28
N THR A 102 3.02 -8.40 -7.62
CA THR A 102 4.34 -8.60 -6.99
C THR A 102 5.33 -9.33 -7.90
N CYS A 103 4.93 -9.67 -9.13
CA CYS A 103 5.76 -10.40 -10.08
C CYS A 103 6.68 -9.49 -10.91
N SER A 104 6.53 -8.17 -10.80
CA SER A 104 7.33 -7.20 -11.55
C SER A 104 8.62 -6.83 -10.82
N ASP A 105 9.70 -6.67 -11.59
CA ASP A 105 10.97 -6.13 -11.09
C ASP A 105 10.89 -4.59 -11.06
N LEU A 106 10.51 -4.02 -9.91
CA LEU A 106 10.39 -2.56 -9.73
C LEU A 106 11.70 -1.78 -9.95
N SER A 107 12.86 -2.46 -10.02
CA SER A 107 14.14 -1.81 -10.32
C SER A 107 14.38 -1.61 -11.82
N ARG A 108 13.62 -2.29 -12.68
CA ARG A 108 13.83 -2.32 -14.14
C ARG A 108 12.56 -2.10 -14.94
N GLU A 109 11.41 -2.48 -14.41
CA GLU A 109 10.11 -2.35 -15.06
C GLU A 109 9.41 -1.05 -14.61
N PRO A 110 8.64 -0.42 -15.51
CA PRO A 110 7.82 0.73 -15.14
C PRO A 110 6.67 0.31 -14.22
N ILE A 111 6.30 1.21 -13.29
CA ILE A 111 5.13 1.05 -12.42
C ILE A 111 3.84 1.26 -13.22
N GLY A 112 3.90 2.13 -14.23
CA GLY A 112 2.79 2.45 -15.11
C GLY A 112 3.17 3.52 -16.11
N GLN A 113 2.17 4.13 -16.74
CA GLN A 113 2.35 5.22 -17.69
C GLN A 113 1.68 6.49 -17.17
N ASP A 114 2.27 7.64 -17.48
CA ASP A 114 1.66 8.94 -17.23
C ASP A 114 0.52 9.23 -18.23
N LYS A 115 -0.06 10.43 -18.14
CA LYS A 115 -1.17 10.85 -19.03
C LYS A 115 -0.76 11.03 -20.49
N GLU A 116 0.53 11.15 -20.76
CA GLU A 116 1.11 11.35 -22.09
C GLU A 116 1.60 10.02 -22.68
N GLY A 117 1.56 8.93 -21.90
CA GLY A 117 1.99 7.60 -22.29
C GLY A 117 3.47 7.32 -22.03
N ASN A 118 4.16 8.18 -21.27
CA ASN A 118 5.55 7.94 -20.89
C ASN A 118 5.61 6.93 -19.74
N ASP A 119 6.58 6.01 -19.82
CA ASP A 119 6.83 5.05 -18.76
C ASP A 119 7.33 5.74 -17.49
N VAL A 120 6.70 5.44 -16.35
CA VAL A 120 7.06 5.95 -15.02
C VAL A 120 7.67 4.81 -14.20
N TYR A 121 8.93 4.98 -13.79
CA TYR A 121 9.66 4.01 -12.99
C TYR A 121 9.62 4.35 -11.50
N LEU A 122 9.96 3.38 -10.65
CA LEU A 122 10.05 3.60 -9.20
C LEU A 122 10.96 4.78 -8.85
N LYS A 123 12.12 4.88 -9.50
CA LYS A 123 13.09 5.96 -9.30
C LYS A 123 12.54 7.36 -9.61
N ASP A 124 11.50 7.47 -10.44
CA ASP A 124 10.95 8.76 -10.86
C ASP A 124 9.96 9.31 -9.80
N ILE A 125 9.41 8.44 -8.95
CA ILE A 125 8.44 8.79 -7.91
C ILE A 125 8.95 8.55 -6.49
N TRP A 126 10.15 7.99 -6.34
CA TRP A 126 10.72 7.68 -5.04
C TRP A 126 11.26 8.94 -4.37
N PRO A 127 10.78 9.31 -3.17
CA PRO A 127 11.22 10.52 -2.52
C PRO A 127 12.67 10.39 -2.04
N SER A 128 13.44 11.45 -2.23
CA SER A 128 14.77 11.58 -1.65
C SER A 128 14.70 11.78 -0.13
N ASN A 129 15.80 11.50 0.56
CA ASN A 129 15.90 11.75 2.00
C ASN A 129 15.73 13.24 2.36
N GLU A 130 16.14 14.14 1.46
CA GLU A 130 16.02 15.58 1.63
C GLU A 130 14.55 16.03 1.55
N GLU A 131 13.79 15.51 0.59
CA GLU A 131 12.34 15.78 0.47
C GLU A 131 11.58 15.25 1.69
N ILE A 132 11.91 14.03 2.14
CA ILE A 132 11.30 13.46 3.36
C ILE A 132 11.60 14.35 4.57
N ALA A 133 12.86 14.75 4.76
CA ALA A 133 13.26 15.61 5.87
C ALA A 133 12.55 16.97 5.84
N ALA A 134 12.37 17.55 4.64
CA ALA A 134 11.65 18.79 4.45
C ALA A 134 10.17 18.67 4.86
N GLU A 135 9.47 17.58 4.48
CA GLU A 135 8.09 17.36 4.91
C GLU A 135 7.97 17.08 6.41
N VAL A 136 8.90 16.31 6.99
CA VAL A 136 8.94 16.06 8.44
C VAL A 136 9.16 17.36 9.22
N ALA A 137 10.01 18.27 8.73
CA ALA A 137 10.25 19.55 9.38
C ALA A 137 9.00 20.45 9.43
N LYS A 138 8.09 20.36 8.45
CA LYS A 138 6.83 21.14 8.44
C LYS A 138 5.86 20.73 9.54
N VAL A 139 5.95 19.48 10.01
CA VAL A 139 5.01 18.90 10.99
C VAL A 139 5.61 18.73 12.38
N SER A 140 6.93 18.75 12.51
CA SER A 140 7.65 18.54 13.78
C SER A 140 7.66 19.75 14.74
N GLY A 141 6.94 20.83 14.41
CA GLY A 141 6.88 22.07 15.18
C GLY A 141 5.46 22.52 15.58
N THR A 142 4.47 21.64 15.43
CA THR A 142 3.07 21.82 15.84
C THR A 142 2.72 20.86 16.96
#